data_AF-A0A924EUV0-F1
#
_entry.id   AF-A0A924EUV0-F1
#
_cell.length_a   1.000
_cell.length_b   1.000
_cell.length_c   1.000
_cell.angle_alpha   90.00
_cell.angle_beta   90.00
_cell.angle_gamma   90.00
#
_symmetry.space_group_name_H-M   'P 1'
#
loop_
_entity.id
_entity.type
_entity.pdbx_description
1 polymer ?
#
loop_
_entity_poly.entity_id
_entity_poly.type
_entity_poly.pdbx_seq_one_letter_code
_entity_poly.pdbx_strand_id
1 'polypeptide(L)'
;MLSIRRVLIMSSSNILARPLVPMLVLAAVLLSACSVGSTGERGESTSKASACSTLVGTAGKGGAADEALALAAGGGNIPASDRDSAEAIQTTLLAIVSSGPAALQDPAGELVDLLVDPAAYSSGGSLSDDVQAAADTIREQCGGD
;
A
#
# COMPACT_ATOMS: atom_id res chain seq x y z
N MET A 1 35.25 9.72 40.18
CA MET A 1 35.30 11.14 39.81
C MET A 1 34.07 11.45 38.96
N LEU A 2 33.10 12.17 39.56
CA LEU A 2 31.91 12.71 38.91
C LEU A 2 32.32 13.81 37.92
N SER A 3 31.68 13.88 36.75
CA SER A 3 31.58 15.14 36.01
C SER A 3 30.23 15.21 35.29
N ILE A 4 29.23 15.67 36.04
CA ILE A 4 27.92 16.09 35.54
C ILE A 4 28.09 17.53 35.04
N ARG A 5 27.86 17.78 33.75
CA ARG A 5 27.64 19.14 33.25
C ARG A 5 26.16 19.31 32.90
N ARG A 6 25.46 20.03 33.77
CA ARG A 6 24.19 20.71 33.50
C ARG A 6 24.49 22.14 33.04
N VAL A 7 23.94 22.54 31.88
CA VAL A 7 23.63 23.92 31.43
C VAL A 7 22.47 23.71 30.43
N LEU A 8 21.18 23.84 30.76
CA LEU A 8 20.34 24.98 31.16
C LEU A 8 20.24 26.08 30.08
N ILE A 9 18.98 26.35 29.68
CA ILE A 9 18.37 27.64 29.28
C ILE A 9 17.86 27.76 27.82
N MET A 10 16.52 27.74 27.74
CA MET A 10 15.58 28.58 26.96
C MET A 10 15.91 29.01 25.53
N SER A 11 14.99 28.70 24.62
CA SER A 11 14.44 29.69 23.68
C SER A 11 13.15 29.12 23.08
N SER A 12 11.98 29.54 23.55
CA SER A 12 11.19 30.67 23.03
C SER A 12 9.95 30.15 22.32
N SER A 13 8.82 30.21 23.02
CA SER A 13 7.49 30.16 22.45
C SER A 13 7.33 31.27 21.40
N ASN A 14 6.82 30.94 20.21
CA ASN A 14 6.20 31.94 19.35
C ASN A 14 4.82 31.44 18.89
N ILE A 15 3.82 32.01 19.56
CA ILE A 15 2.42 32.06 19.17
C ILE A 15 2.33 33.05 18.01
N LEU A 16 1.82 32.64 16.84
CA LEU A 16 1.15 33.59 15.95
C LEU A 16 0.06 32.91 15.13
N ALA A 17 -1.15 33.07 15.63
CA ALA A 17 -2.38 32.94 14.87
C ALA A 17 -2.40 33.97 13.73
N ARG A 18 -2.86 33.57 12.55
CA ARG A 18 -3.92 34.30 11.83
C ARG A 18 -4.49 33.50 10.64
N PRO A 19 -5.82 33.51 10.45
CA PRO A 19 -6.52 32.89 9.34
C PRO A 19 -6.67 33.88 8.18
N LEU A 20 -6.61 33.42 6.94
CA LEU A 20 -7.10 34.18 5.78
C LEU A 20 -7.60 33.20 4.70
N VAL A 21 -8.91 33.00 4.69
CA VAL A 21 -9.69 32.55 3.53
C VAL A 21 -9.91 33.79 2.64
N PRO A 22 -9.73 33.68 1.32
CA PRO A 22 -10.87 33.85 0.41
C PRO A 22 -10.82 32.82 -0.75
N MET A 23 -11.86 32.02 -0.95
CA MET A 23 -13.00 32.31 -1.85
C MET A 23 -12.62 32.46 -3.33
N LEU A 24 -12.76 31.38 -4.11
CA LEU A 24 -12.99 31.39 -5.57
C LEU A 24 -13.56 30.00 -5.96
N VAL A 25 -14.89 29.83 -5.99
CA VAL A 25 -15.85 30.11 -7.08
C VAL A 25 -15.82 29.03 -8.19
N LEU A 26 -16.95 28.30 -8.24
CA LEU A 26 -17.63 27.66 -9.38
C LEU A 26 -16.85 26.73 -10.32
N ALA A 27 -17.26 25.45 -10.30
CA ALA A 27 -17.89 24.85 -11.47
C ALA A 27 -18.81 23.70 -11.04
N ALA A 28 -20.12 23.98 -11.05
CA ALA A 28 -21.14 22.95 -11.03
C ALA A 28 -21.10 22.22 -12.38
N VAL A 29 -20.68 20.95 -12.38
CA VAL A 29 -21.01 20.02 -13.47
C VAL A 29 -22.02 19.03 -12.91
N LEU A 30 -23.28 19.33 -13.21
CA LEU A 30 -24.40 18.43 -13.10
C LEU A 30 -24.28 17.36 -14.20
N LEU A 31 -24.39 16.08 -13.82
CA LEU A 31 -25.03 14.94 -14.50
C LEU A 31 -24.21 13.65 -14.31
N SER A 32 -24.65 12.79 -13.38
CA SER A 32 -25.16 11.48 -13.78
C SER A 32 -25.89 10.85 -12.60
N ALA A 33 -27.21 10.79 -12.72
CA ALA A 33 -28.05 10.00 -11.85
C ALA A 33 -27.94 8.52 -12.26
N CYS A 34 -27.42 7.68 -11.37
CA CYS A 34 -27.88 6.31 -11.22
C CYS A 34 -28.13 6.05 -9.74
N SER A 35 -29.39 6.25 -9.38
CA SER A 35 -30.23 5.38 -8.57
C SER A 35 -29.63 4.58 -7.40
N VAL A 36 -30.47 4.60 -6.36
CA VAL A 36 -30.71 3.51 -5.41
C VAL A 36 -29.77 3.42 -4.21
N GLY A 37 -30.44 3.51 -3.07
CA GLY A 37 -29.87 3.58 -1.74
C GLY A 37 -29.27 2.26 -1.28
N SER A 38 -28.31 2.40 -0.38
CA SER A 38 -28.31 1.67 0.88
C SER A 38 -27.38 2.42 1.81
N THR A 39 -27.90 2.62 3.00
CA THR A 39 -27.27 3.18 4.18
C THR A 39 -25.91 2.50 4.40
N GLY A 40 -24.82 3.27 4.34
CA GLY A 40 -23.71 3.05 5.25
C GLY A 40 -22.59 2.05 4.93
N GLU A 41 -22.35 1.54 3.71
CA GLU A 41 -21.16 0.68 3.45
C GLU A 41 -20.49 0.89 2.06
N ARG A 42 -20.88 1.93 1.33
CA ARG A 42 -20.52 2.11 -0.10
C ARG A 42 -19.05 2.49 -0.36
N GLY A 43 -18.34 3.01 0.65
CA GLY A 43 -16.93 3.44 0.52
C GLY A 43 -15.92 2.30 0.65
N GLU A 44 -16.25 1.25 1.42
CA GLU A 44 -15.36 0.11 1.64
C GLU A 44 -15.42 -0.88 0.47
N SER A 45 -16.61 -1.15 -0.07
CA SER A 45 -16.77 -2.06 -1.21
C SER A 45 -16.16 -1.53 -2.51
N THR A 46 -16.19 -0.21 -2.74
CA THR A 46 -15.56 0.41 -3.91
C THR A 46 -14.04 0.48 -3.77
N SER A 47 -13.53 0.78 -2.56
CA SER A 47 -12.09 0.71 -2.26
C SER A 47 -11.55 -0.72 -2.36
N LYS A 48 -12.32 -1.72 -1.91
CA LYS A 48 -11.94 -3.13 -2.05
C LYS A 48 -11.91 -3.59 -3.49
N ALA A 49 -12.94 -3.29 -4.28
CA ALA A 49 -12.94 -3.64 -5.71
C ALA A 49 -11.76 -3.01 -6.46
N SER A 50 -11.42 -1.75 -6.18
CA SER A 50 -10.26 -1.08 -6.77
C SER A 50 -8.94 -1.71 -6.34
N ALA A 51 -8.75 -1.95 -5.03
CA ALA A 51 -7.54 -2.59 -4.52
C ALA A 51 -7.36 -4.00 -5.11
N CYS A 52 -8.45 -4.76 -5.20
CA CYS A 52 -8.45 -6.08 -5.81
C CYS A 52 -8.09 -6.05 -7.29
N SER A 53 -8.69 -5.15 -8.08
CA SER A 53 -8.32 -4.97 -9.49
C SER A 53 -6.81 -4.68 -9.68
N THR A 54 -6.18 -4.01 -8.71
CA THR A 54 -4.74 -3.73 -8.74
C THR A 54 -3.91 -4.95 -8.31
N LEU A 55 -4.34 -5.65 -7.25
CA LEU A 55 -3.58 -6.76 -6.65
C LEU A 55 -3.62 -8.03 -7.47
N VAL A 56 -4.80 -8.44 -7.97
CA VAL A 56 -4.98 -9.65 -8.77
C VAL A 56 -4.97 -9.36 -10.27
N GLY A 57 -4.92 -8.08 -10.64
CA GLY A 57 -4.96 -7.65 -12.02
C GLY A 57 -6.35 -7.84 -12.63
N THR A 58 -6.39 -7.79 -13.96
CA THR A 58 -7.60 -8.04 -14.75
C THR A 58 -7.31 -9.14 -15.75
N ALA A 59 -8.33 -9.78 -16.32
CA ALA A 59 -8.13 -10.89 -17.25
C ALA A 59 -7.11 -10.53 -18.36
N GLY A 60 -5.94 -11.18 -18.34
CA GLY A 60 -4.84 -10.97 -19.29
C GLY A 60 -3.76 -9.96 -18.87
N LYS A 61 -3.86 -9.35 -17.68
CA LYS A 61 -2.86 -8.49 -17.04
C LYS A 61 -2.54 -9.05 -15.66
N GLY A 62 -1.27 -9.34 -15.38
CA GLY A 62 -0.81 -9.73 -14.05
C GLY A 62 -1.19 -8.67 -13.01
N GLY A 63 -1.48 -9.12 -11.80
CA GLY A 63 -1.70 -8.25 -10.66
C GLY A 63 -0.40 -7.96 -9.92
N ALA A 64 -0.40 -6.87 -9.13
CA ALA A 64 0.76 -6.50 -8.33
C ALA A 64 1.24 -7.62 -7.39
N ALA A 65 0.33 -8.48 -6.92
CA ALA A 65 0.70 -9.59 -6.05
C ALA A 65 1.52 -10.67 -6.78
N ASP A 66 1.04 -11.12 -7.95
CA ASP A 66 1.75 -12.15 -8.73
C ASP A 66 3.05 -11.60 -9.35
N GLU A 67 3.08 -10.32 -9.72
CA GLU A 67 4.30 -9.66 -10.20
C GLU A 67 5.36 -9.55 -9.10
N ALA A 68 4.97 -9.26 -7.85
CA ALA A 68 5.90 -9.25 -6.72
C ALA A 68 6.56 -10.63 -6.50
N LEU A 69 5.75 -11.70 -6.54
CA LEU A 69 6.25 -13.07 -6.44
C LEU A 69 7.19 -13.42 -7.60
N ALA A 70 6.83 -13.04 -8.83
CA ALA A 70 7.63 -13.32 -10.01
C ALA A 70 9.01 -12.63 -9.96
N LEU A 71 9.05 -11.38 -9.50
CA LEU A 71 10.29 -10.62 -9.34
C LEU A 71 11.20 -11.22 -8.27
N ALA A 72 10.61 -11.77 -7.20
CA ALA A 72 11.36 -12.40 -6.11
C ALA A 72 11.66 -13.89 -6.34
N ALA A 73 11.11 -14.52 -7.38
CA ALA A 73 11.21 -15.96 -7.65
C ALA A 73 12.65 -16.45 -7.85
N GLY A 74 13.58 -15.56 -8.22
CA GLY A 74 15.00 -15.86 -8.34
C GLY A 74 15.69 -16.17 -7.01
N GLY A 75 15.04 -15.85 -5.88
CA GLY A 75 15.50 -16.12 -4.53
C GLY A 75 16.64 -15.21 -4.10
N GLY A 76 16.44 -14.46 -3.03
CA GLY A 76 17.49 -13.72 -2.34
C GLY A 76 18.01 -12.44 -2.99
N ASN A 77 17.64 -12.15 -4.24
CA ASN A 77 17.89 -10.84 -4.83
C ASN A 77 17.00 -10.60 -6.06
N ILE A 78 16.58 -9.34 -6.23
CA ILE A 78 15.95 -8.87 -7.46
C ILE A 78 17.04 -8.41 -8.44
N PRO A 79 17.07 -8.92 -9.68
CA PRO A 79 18.04 -8.51 -10.70
C PRO A 79 18.05 -6.99 -10.93
N ALA A 80 19.21 -6.44 -11.29
CA ALA A 80 19.34 -5.01 -11.58
C ALA A 80 18.40 -4.54 -12.71
N SER A 81 18.14 -5.42 -13.69
CA SER A 81 17.21 -5.16 -14.80
C SER A 81 15.75 -4.97 -14.36
N ASP A 82 15.40 -5.50 -13.19
CA ASP A 82 14.02 -5.63 -12.74
C ASP A 82 13.72 -4.70 -11.56
N ARG A 83 14.71 -3.89 -11.12
CA ARG A 83 14.55 -2.99 -9.98
C ARG A 83 13.50 -1.91 -10.20
N ASP A 84 13.47 -1.29 -11.37
CA ASP A 84 12.46 -0.27 -11.69
C ASP A 84 11.05 -0.87 -11.62
N SER A 85 10.88 -2.12 -12.07
CA SER A 85 9.63 -2.86 -11.95
C SER A 85 9.30 -3.17 -10.49
N ALA A 86 10.26 -3.63 -9.70
CA ALA A 86 10.06 -3.90 -8.29
C ALA A 86 9.67 -2.64 -7.51
N GLU A 87 10.29 -1.49 -7.76
CA GLU A 87 9.93 -0.21 -7.14
C GLU A 87 8.51 0.24 -7.52
N ALA A 88 8.11 0.05 -8.78
CA ALA A 88 6.75 0.38 -9.24
C ALA A 88 5.69 -0.51 -8.56
N ILE A 89 5.98 -1.80 -8.40
CA ILE A 89 5.08 -2.75 -7.73
C ILE A 89 5.05 -2.50 -6.23
N GLN A 90 6.21 -2.25 -5.60
CA GLN A 90 6.30 -1.86 -4.21
C GLN A 90 5.48 -0.60 -3.92
N THR A 91 5.59 0.44 -4.75
CA THR A 91 4.80 1.67 -4.63
C THR A 91 3.30 1.38 -4.69
N THR A 92 2.91 0.49 -5.59
CA THR A 92 1.52 0.05 -5.75
C THR A 92 1.00 -0.67 -4.50
N LEU A 93 1.78 -1.60 -3.96
CA LEU A 93 1.45 -2.35 -2.75
C LEU A 93 1.40 -1.43 -1.52
N LEU A 94 2.36 -0.50 -1.36
CA LEU A 94 2.38 0.49 -0.29
C LEU A 94 1.15 1.39 -0.30
N ALA A 95 0.62 1.75 -1.47
CA ALA A 95 -0.62 2.51 -1.56
C ALA A 95 -1.81 1.74 -0.95
N ILE A 96 -1.84 0.42 -1.13
CA ILE A 96 -2.87 -0.47 -0.56
C ILE A 96 -2.67 -0.64 0.94
N VAL A 97 -1.42 -0.80 1.40
CA VAL A 97 -1.11 -0.84 2.84
C VAL A 97 -1.59 0.45 3.53
N SER A 98 -1.37 1.61 2.90
CA SER A 98 -1.68 2.91 3.50
C SER A 98 -3.18 3.28 3.46
N SER A 99 -3.89 2.88 2.41
CA SER A 99 -5.23 3.41 2.12
C SER A 99 -6.25 2.38 1.64
N GLY A 100 -5.83 1.12 1.48
CA GLY A 100 -6.69 0.03 1.05
C GLY A 100 -7.56 -0.53 2.18
N PRO A 101 -8.44 -1.51 1.87
CA PRO A 101 -9.25 -2.20 2.87
C PRO A 101 -8.38 -2.94 3.88
N ALA A 102 -8.77 -2.94 5.15
CA ALA A 102 -8.01 -3.57 6.23
C ALA A 102 -7.62 -5.03 5.95
N ALA A 103 -8.54 -5.81 5.35
CA ALA A 103 -8.30 -7.21 4.99
C ALA A 103 -7.18 -7.42 3.93
N LEU A 104 -6.77 -6.37 3.23
CA LEU A 104 -5.72 -6.42 2.20
C LEU A 104 -4.43 -5.73 2.64
N GLN A 105 -4.44 -4.96 3.73
CA GLN A 105 -3.28 -4.19 4.18
C GLN A 105 -2.13 -5.11 4.60
N ASP A 106 -2.40 -6.04 5.52
CA ASP A 106 -1.39 -6.98 6.02
C ASP A 106 -0.79 -7.85 4.90
N PRO A 107 -1.59 -8.56 4.07
CA PRO A 107 -0.99 -9.38 3.02
C PRO A 107 -0.30 -8.54 1.93
N ALA A 108 -0.76 -7.32 1.64
CA ALA A 108 0.00 -6.42 0.75
C ALA A 108 1.31 -5.97 1.39
N GLY A 109 1.34 -5.79 2.72
CA GLY A 109 2.54 -5.47 3.50
C GLY A 109 3.58 -6.58 3.41
N GLU A 110 3.18 -7.84 3.53
CA GLU A 110 4.08 -8.98 3.38
C GLU A 110 4.76 -9.01 1.99
N LEU A 111 4.02 -8.63 0.94
CA LEU A 111 4.58 -8.52 -0.41
C LEU A 111 5.47 -7.28 -0.60
N VAL A 112 5.25 -6.20 0.15
CA VAL A 112 6.19 -5.06 0.21
C VAL A 112 7.50 -5.53 0.84
N ASP A 113 7.43 -6.24 1.96
CA ASP A 113 8.61 -6.69 2.70
C ASP A 113 9.43 -7.70 1.88
N LEU A 114 8.76 -8.57 1.11
CA LEU A 114 9.39 -9.43 0.10
C LEU A 114 10.23 -8.62 -0.91
N LEU A 115 9.70 -7.52 -1.43
CA LEU A 115 10.40 -6.70 -2.44
C LEU A 115 11.53 -5.86 -1.83
N VAL A 116 11.41 -5.49 -0.55
CA VAL A 116 12.46 -4.78 0.20
C VAL A 116 13.64 -5.71 0.50
N ASP A 117 13.35 -6.90 1.01
CA ASP A 117 14.35 -7.88 1.41
C ASP A 117 13.98 -9.30 0.96
N PRO A 118 14.14 -9.61 -0.34
CA PRO A 118 13.82 -10.94 -0.86
C PRO A 118 14.68 -12.05 -0.24
N ALA A 119 15.81 -11.72 0.41
CA ALA A 119 16.66 -12.68 1.10
C ALA A 119 16.10 -13.11 2.46
N ALA A 120 15.38 -12.23 3.16
CA ALA A 120 14.67 -12.60 4.38
C ALA A 120 13.54 -13.61 4.12
N TYR A 121 12.96 -13.56 2.92
CA TYR A 121 11.78 -14.33 2.53
C TYR A 121 12.06 -15.46 1.54
N SER A 122 13.33 -15.76 1.26
CA SER A 122 13.74 -16.84 0.37
C SER A 122 14.73 -17.75 1.06
N SER A 123 14.42 -19.04 1.13
CA SER A 123 15.32 -20.08 1.64
C SER A 123 15.44 -21.22 0.65
N GLY A 124 16.67 -21.59 0.29
CA GLY A 124 16.91 -22.70 -0.64
C GLY A 124 16.33 -22.49 -2.04
N GLY A 125 16.16 -21.25 -2.48
CA GLY A 125 15.58 -20.91 -3.79
C GLY A 125 14.05 -20.99 -3.85
N SER A 126 13.39 -21.13 -2.71
CA SER A 126 11.93 -21.08 -2.59
C SER A 126 11.51 -19.89 -1.72
N LEU A 127 10.40 -19.26 -2.07
CA LEU A 127 9.78 -18.22 -1.24
C LEU A 127 9.21 -18.82 0.04
N SER A 128 9.18 -18.04 1.10
CA SER A 128 8.58 -18.41 2.39
C SER A 128 7.09 -18.72 2.25
N ASP A 129 6.58 -19.58 3.14
CA ASP A 129 5.17 -19.91 3.21
C ASP A 129 4.30 -18.69 3.54
N ASP A 130 4.83 -17.74 4.32
CA ASP A 130 4.12 -16.51 4.73
C ASP A 130 3.79 -15.62 3.52
N VAL A 131 4.77 -15.42 2.64
CA VAL A 131 4.60 -14.63 1.40
C VAL A 131 3.63 -15.32 0.42
N GLN A 132 3.70 -16.64 0.32
CA GLN A 132 2.76 -17.42 -0.48
C GLN A 132 1.34 -17.32 0.08
N ALA A 133 1.19 -17.46 1.40
CA ALA A 133 -0.09 -17.33 2.09
C ALA A 133 -0.67 -15.91 1.97
N ALA A 134 0.17 -14.88 1.97
CA ALA A 134 -0.26 -13.50 1.73
C ALA A 134 -0.85 -13.33 0.32
N ALA A 135 -0.17 -13.84 -0.70
CA ALA A 135 -0.69 -13.82 -2.07
C ALA A 135 -1.99 -14.65 -2.22
N ASP A 136 -2.07 -15.82 -1.57
CA ASP A 136 -3.28 -16.63 -1.55
C ASP A 136 -4.44 -15.92 -0.87
N THR A 137 -4.18 -15.25 0.26
CA THR A 137 -5.16 -14.44 0.98
C THR A 137 -5.68 -13.31 0.10
N ILE A 138 -4.81 -12.63 -0.64
CA ILE A 138 -5.21 -11.60 -1.61
C ILE A 138 -6.14 -12.20 -2.66
N ARG A 139 -5.81 -13.36 -3.23
CA ARG A 139 -6.65 -14.02 -4.24
C ARG A 139 -8.00 -14.45 -3.66
N GLU A 140 -8.04 -14.96 -2.44
CA GLU A 140 -9.29 -15.31 -1.75
C GLU A 140 -10.16 -14.07 -1.49
N GLN A 141 -9.56 -12.98 -1.00
CA GLN A 141 -10.26 -11.74 -0.70
C GLN A 141 -10.76 -11.01 -1.96
N CYS A 142 -10.12 -11.25 -3.11
CA CYS A 142 -10.39 -10.54 -4.37
C CYS A 142 -11.05 -11.39 -5.45
N GLY A 143 -11.08 -12.71 -5.28
CA GLY A 143 -11.68 -13.68 -6.18
C GLY A 143 -12.92 -14.38 -5.61
N GLY A 144 -13.52 -13.82 -4.55
CA GLY A 144 -14.78 -14.33 -4.01
C GLY A 144 -15.85 -14.38 -5.10
N ASP A 145 -16.39 -15.59 -5.30
CA ASP A 145 -17.34 -16.03 -6.35
C ASP A 145 -18.37 -14.98 -6.85
#